data_AF-A0A4R2JCN3-F1
#
_entry.id   AF-A0A4R2JCN3-F1
#
_cell.length_a   1.000
_cell.length_b   1.000
_cell.length_c   1.000
_cell.angle_alpha   90.00
_cell.angle_beta   90.00
_cell.angle_gamma   90.00
#
_symmetry.space_group_name_H-M   'P 1'
#
loop_
_entity.id
_entity.type
_entity.pdbx_description
1 polymer ?
#
loop_
_entity_poly.entity_id
_entity_poly.type
_entity_poly.pdbx_seq_one_letter_code
_entity_poly.pdbx_strand_id
1 'polypeptide(L)'
;MKKIPYGMSNFRAMREEGYLYVDKTMYIEKIENLNSKYLFFIRPRRFGKSLFLSTLENYYDINTEKDFEKLFGNLYIGKNPTKLKNSYMILKLNFSGLNTENKDQLKESFLLSVKNSINAFLNRYEGILENTEEIRKKIDQTTDMNAVVMTLINAIEKAGKKIYLIIDEYDHFANDIIAMGDNEFYREIVRASGFVRDFYETLKIGTESVIDRIFITGISPIMLDDLTSGFNIALNVTMDLSLNEMLGFTEEEVEKVLEEVGIEEKEREKSLEELKKLYDGYLFSAEAQKRIYNPDMVLYYLDSIVRYKKPPRNLIDDNVKTDYGRLNRLTMNEENRALLERIIKEEGIVAEVVTKFSFDRMYDEEYFVSLLFYMGLLTIERQEKTRLFLKIPNYVIKTIMWEYIETNLKKEYKINLDLNELRKTIEEMAYEGRIKPYIEYI
;
A
#
# COMPACT_ATOMS: atom_id res chain seq x y z
N MET A 1 -3.12 -21.73 -19.84
CA MET A 1 -3.88 -20.96 -18.85
C MET A 1 -2.91 -20.58 -17.74
N LYS A 2 -2.74 -19.28 -17.46
CA LYS A 2 -1.82 -18.82 -16.40
C LYS A 2 -2.45 -19.04 -15.01
N LYS A 3 -1.61 -19.26 -14.00
CA LYS A 3 -2.05 -19.35 -12.60
C LYS A 3 -2.36 -17.95 -12.05
N ILE A 4 -3.36 -17.82 -11.19
CA ILE A 4 -3.73 -16.53 -10.58
C ILE A 4 -2.88 -16.30 -9.32
N PRO A 5 -2.06 -15.23 -9.25
CA PRO A 5 -1.15 -14.96 -8.13
C PRO A 5 -1.85 -14.26 -6.97
N TYR A 6 -2.80 -14.93 -6.33
CA TYR A 6 -3.51 -14.32 -5.20
C TYR A 6 -2.59 -14.15 -3.99
N GLY A 7 -2.38 -12.90 -3.54
CA GLY A 7 -1.49 -12.56 -2.42
C GLY A 7 0.02 -12.70 -2.67
N MET A 8 0.45 -12.95 -3.91
CA MET A 8 1.86 -13.18 -4.24
C MET A 8 2.57 -11.87 -4.62
N SER A 9 3.68 -11.57 -3.94
CA SER A 9 4.48 -10.35 -4.17
C SER A 9 5.91 -10.60 -4.65
N ASN A 10 6.32 -11.88 -4.79
CA ASN A 10 7.65 -12.24 -5.28
C ASN A 10 7.66 -12.26 -6.82
N PHE A 11 8.26 -11.22 -7.43
CA PHE A 11 8.34 -11.08 -8.88
C PHE A 11 9.04 -12.28 -9.55
N ARG A 12 10.18 -12.72 -9.00
CA ARG A 12 10.94 -13.85 -9.56
C ARG A 12 10.10 -15.11 -9.62
N ALA A 13 9.49 -15.50 -8.50
CA ALA A 13 8.64 -16.68 -8.45
C ALA A 13 7.42 -16.54 -9.39
N MET A 14 6.84 -15.35 -9.50
CA MET A 14 5.73 -15.07 -10.44
C MET A 14 6.13 -15.34 -11.90
N ARG A 15 7.35 -14.91 -12.29
CA ARG A 15 7.88 -15.11 -13.65
C ARG A 15 8.27 -16.57 -13.92
N GLU A 16 8.90 -17.22 -12.95
CA GLU A 16 9.44 -18.58 -13.13
C GLU A 16 8.37 -19.67 -13.07
N GLU A 17 7.31 -19.48 -12.27
CA GLU A 17 6.26 -20.48 -12.06
C GLU A 17 5.04 -20.30 -12.98
N GLY A 18 5.10 -19.36 -13.93
CA GLY A 18 4.07 -19.15 -14.95
C GLY A 18 2.78 -18.54 -14.43
N TYR A 19 2.86 -17.68 -13.42
CA TYR A 19 1.70 -16.91 -12.95
C TYR A 19 1.35 -15.77 -13.92
N LEU A 20 0.10 -15.33 -13.84
CA LEU A 20 -0.38 -14.11 -14.46
C LEU A 20 0.48 -12.93 -13.97
N TYR A 21 0.96 -12.10 -14.88
CA TYR A 21 1.73 -10.90 -14.56
C TYR A 21 1.38 -9.81 -15.57
N VAL A 22 0.89 -8.68 -15.06
CA VAL A 22 0.66 -7.47 -15.85
C VAL A 22 1.95 -6.66 -15.85
N ASP A 23 2.49 -6.42 -17.05
CA ASP A 23 3.79 -5.79 -17.20
C ASP A 23 3.75 -4.28 -16.92
N LYS A 24 4.29 -3.89 -15.75
CA LYS A 24 4.49 -2.49 -15.34
C LYS A 24 5.96 -2.05 -15.45
N THR A 25 6.80 -2.81 -16.14
CA THR A 25 8.24 -2.53 -16.15
C THR A 25 8.63 -1.27 -16.90
N MET A 26 7.76 -0.73 -17.76
CA MET A 26 7.96 0.60 -18.39
C MET A 26 8.08 1.74 -17.38
N TYR A 27 7.52 1.58 -16.18
CA TYR A 27 7.62 2.61 -15.15
C TYR A 27 9.02 2.68 -14.53
N ILE A 28 9.86 1.67 -14.70
CA ILE A 28 11.27 1.71 -14.30
C ILE A 28 11.99 2.83 -15.05
N GLU A 29 11.87 2.84 -16.39
CA GLU A 29 12.43 3.91 -17.22
C GLU A 29 11.81 5.28 -16.88
N LYS A 30 10.50 5.33 -16.64
CA LYS A 30 9.83 6.59 -16.26
C LYS A 30 10.38 7.16 -14.95
N ILE A 31 10.48 6.35 -13.89
CA ILE A 31 11.00 6.81 -12.60
C ILE A 31 12.49 7.15 -12.65
N GLU A 32 13.26 6.51 -13.54
CA GLU A 32 14.65 6.85 -13.77
C GLU A 32 14.82 8.25 -14.38
N ASN A 33 13.89 8.66 -15.23
CA ASN A 33 13.88 9.93 -15.96
C ASN A 33 13.23 11.11 -15.19
N LEU A 34 12.74 10.87 -13.98
CA LEU A 34 12.28 11.96 -13.11
C LEU A 34 13.45 12.81 -12.62
N ASN A 35 13.18 14.07 -12.28
CA ASN A 35 14.19 15.02 -11.80
C ASN A 35 14.72 14.72 -10.38
N SER A 36 14.41 13.56 -9.81
CA SER A 36 14.88 13.14 -8.49
C SER A 36 15.28 11.67 -8.47
N LYS A 37 16.38 11.37 -7.78
CA LYS A 37 16.80 9.99 -7.48
C LYS A 37 16.18 9.41 -6.20
N TYR A 38 15.53 10.28 -5.40
CA TYR A 38 14.93 9.92 -4.12
C TYR A 38 13.44 10.13 -4.24
N LEU A 39 12.72 9.02 -4.37
CA LEU A 39 11.31 9.01 -4.69
C LEU A 39 10.50 8.51 -3.49
N PHE A 40 9.42 9.22 -3.23
CA PHE A 40 8.38 8.82 -2.31
C PHE A 40 7.09 8.60 -3.11
N PHE A 41 6.57 7.37 -3.05
CA PHE A 41 5.38 7.00 -3.80
C PHE A 41 4.49 6.11 -2.96
N ILE A 42 3.27 6.56 -2.68
CA ILE A 42 2.28 5.79 -1.91
C ILE A 42 1.06 5.46 -2.76
N ARG A 43 0.39 4.37 -2.39
CA ARG A 43 -0.90 3.95 -2.93
C ARG A 43 -1.67 3.26 -1.82
N PRO A 44 -3.00 3.13 -1.96
CA PRO A 44 -3.79 2.32 -1.04
C PRO A 44 -3.23 0.88 -0.95
N ARG A 45 -3.61 0.17 0.11
CA ARG A 45 -3.23 -1.24 0.29
C ARG A 45 -3.65 -2.06 -0.93
N ARG A 46 -2.87 -3.10 -1.24
CA ARG A 46 -3.17 -4.09 -2.29
C ARG A 46 -3.15 -3.59 -3.75
N PHE A 47 -2.61 -2.39 -3.99
CA PHE A 47 -2.35 -1.89 -5.35
C PHE A 47 -1.12 -2.52 -6.05
N GLY A 48 -0.47 -3.51 -5.44
CA GLY A 48 0.71 -4.18 -6.04
C GLY A 48 2.05 -3.51 -5.73
N LYS A 49 2.13 -2.67 -4.68
CA LYS A 49 3.37 -2.01 -4.24
C LYS A 49 4.52 -3.00 -4.04
N SER A 50 4.33 -4.01 -3.20
CA SER A 50 5.39 -4.98 -2.86
C SER A 50 5.84 -5.81 -4.07
N LEU A 51 4.94 -6.10 -5.02
CA LEU A 51 5.30 -6.75 -6.28
C LEU A 51 6.18 -5.84 -7.16
N PHE A 52 5.84 -4.55 -7.24
CA PHE A 52 6.65 -3.58 -7.96
C PHE A 52 8.02 -3.41 -7.30
N LEU A 53 8.10 -3.33 -5.97
CA LEU A 53 9.38 -3.33 -5.25
C LEU A 53 10.22 -4.56 -5.57
N SER A 54 9.61 -5.75 -5.55
CA SER A 54 10.30 -7.00 -5.94
C SER A 54 10.78 -6.95 -7.41
N THR A 55 10.05 -6.27 -8.29
CA THR A 55 10.45 -6.04 -9.68
C THR A 55 11.68 -5.12 -9.74
N LEU A 56 11.70 -4.01 -9.00
CA LEU A 56 12.85 -3.10 -8.90
C LEU A 56 14.08 -3.83 -8.34
N GLU A 57 13.90 -4.62 -7.26
CA GLU A 57 14.95 -5.44 -6.67
C GLU A 57 15.62 -6.32 -7.73
N ASN A 58 14.83 -7.12 -8.47
CA ASN A 58 15.39 -8.01 -9.48
C ASN A 58 15.99 -7.26 -10.69
N TYR A 59 15.47 -6.09 -11.04
CA TYR A 59 15.98 -5.32 -12.18
C TYR A 59 17.34 -4.66 -11.89
N TYR A 60 17.48 -4.07 -10.71
CA TYR A 60 18.66 -3.29 -10.33
C TYR A 60 19.77 -4.12 -9.67
N ASP A 61 19.45 -5.26 -9.05
CA ASP A 61 20.44 -6.06 -8.31
C ASP A 61 21.53 -6.63 -9.23
N ILE A 62 22.78 -6.34 -8.90
CA ILE A 62 23.98 -6.91 -9.55
C ILE A 62 23.96 -8.44 -9.57
N ASN A 63 23.38 -9.08 -8.55
CA ASN A 63 23.32 -10.55 -8.47
C ASN A 63 22.32 -11.16 -9.47
N THR A 64 21.45 -10.35 -10.08
CA THR A 64 20.40 -10.83 -11.01
C THR A 64 20.85 -10.81 -12.47
N GLU A 65 22.09 -10.39 -12.77
CA GLU A 65 22.61 -10.26 -14.14
C GLU A 65 22.41 -11.53 -15.00
N LYS A 66 22.72 -12.70 -14.42
CA LYS A 66 22.61 -14.00 -15.12
C LYS A 66 21.17 -14.41 -15.42
N ASP A 67 20.23 -13.94 -14.61
CA ASP A 67 18.81 -14.28 -14.75
C ASP A 67 18.01 -13.21 -15.50
N PHE A 68 18.64 -12.12 -15.94
CA PHE A 68 17.95 -10.98 -16.52
C PHE A 68 17.03 -11.40 -17.69
N GLU A 69 17.54 -12.18 -18.63
CA GLU A 69 16.77 -12.60 -19.81
C GLU A 69 15.56 -13.45 -19.41
N LYS A 70 15.76 -14.36 -18.46
CA LYS A 70 14.70 -15.22 -17.92
C LYS A 70 13.57 -14.41 -17.28
N LEU A 71 13.92 -13.38 -16.52
CA LEU A 71 12.95 -12.59 -15.77
C LEU A 71 12.28 -11.51 -16.62
N PHE A 72 13.07 -10.80 -17.43
CA PHE A 72 12.66 -9.57 -18.10
C PHE A 72 12.58 -9.65 -19.62
N GLY A 73 13.18 -10.64 -20.30
CA GLY A 73 13.35 -10.63 -21.78
C GLY A 73 12.07 -10.40 -22.59
N ASN A 74 10.93 -10.89 -22.09
CA ASN A 74 9.63 -10.70 -22.73
C ASN A 74 8.86 -9.45 -22.29
N LEU A 75 9.34 -8.75 -21.27
CA LEU A 75 8.75 -7.54 -20.68
C LEU A 75 9.30 -6.28 -21.38
N TYR A 76 8.63 -5.14 -21.19
CA TYR A 76 9.03 -3.85 -21.74
C TYR A 76 10.49 -3.51 -21.40
N ILE A 77 10.89 -3.61 -20.13
CA ILE A 77 12.24 -3.22 -19.71
C ILE A 77 13.32 -4.21 -20.13
N GLY A 78 12.96 -5.47 -20.42
CA GLY A 78 13.90 -6.42 -21.01
C GLY A 78 14.22 -6.08 -22.45
N LYS A 79 13.24 -5.56 -23.18
CA LYS A 79 13.40 -5.06 -24.56
C LYS A 79 14.01 -3.66 -24.61
N ASN A 80 13.85 -2.87 -23.55
CA ASN A 80 14.35 -1.50 -23.42
C ASN A 80 15.18 -1.34 -22.13
N PRO A 81 16.30 -2.05 -21.97
CA PRO A 81 17.10 -1.97 -20.75
C PRO A 81 17.75 -0.59 -20.62
N THR A 82 17.64 -0.01 -19.44
CA THR A 82 18.31 1.24 -19.07
C THR A 82 19.78 0.99 -18.72
N LYS A 83 20.55 2.07 -18.60
CA LYS A 83 21.97 2.00 -18.17
C LYS A 83 22.14 1.50 -16.73
N LEU A 84 21.07 1.51 -15.94
CA LEU A 84 21.05 1.14 -14.53
C LEU A 84 20.67 -0.32 -14.29
N LYS A 85 20.39 -1.07 -15.35
CA LYS A 85 20.20 -2.52 -15.30
C LYS A 85 21.35 -3.18 -14.51
N ASN A 86 20.99 -3.97 -13.50
CA ASN A 86 21.93 -4.75 -12.69
C ASN A 86 23.14 -3.94 -12.16
N SER A 87 22.96 -2.66 -11.80
CA SER A 87 24.07 -1.77 -11.41
C SER A 87 24.18 -1.50 -9.91
N TYR A 88 23.28 -2.03 -9.07
CA TYR A 88 23.22 -1.69 -7.64
C TYR A 88 23.22 -2.90 -6.72
N MET A 89 23.69 -2.68 -5.49
CA MET A 89 23.36 -3.53 -4.35
C MET A 89 22.03 -3.06 -3.78
N ILE A 90 21.12 -3.98 -3.44
CA ILE A 90 19.77 -3.62 -3.00
C ILE A 90 19.64 -3.78 -1.50
N LEU A 91 19.49 -2.65 -0.80
CA LEU A 91 19.11 -2.63 0.62
C LEU A 91 17.60 -2.42 0.71
N LYS A 92 16.87 -3.46 1.12
CA LYS A 92 15.43 -3.37 1.39
C LYS A 92 15.20 -3.31 2.89
N LEU A 93 14.48 -2.28 3.33
CA LEU A 93 13.96 -2.14 4.68
C LEU A 93 12.45 -2.32 4.63
N ASN A 94 11.91 -3.07 5.59
CA ASN A 94 10.47 -3.26 5.72
C ASN A 94 10.09 -3.01 7.19
N PHE A 95 9.19 -2.05 7.42
CA PHE A 95 8.75 -1.64 8.75
C PHE A 95 7.36 -2.18 9.12
N SER A 96 6.92 -3.26 8.45
CA SER A 96 5.77 -4.06 8.87
C SER A 96 6.02 -4.70 10.23
N GLY A 97 4.99 -4.76 11.08
CA GLY A 97 5.03 -5.55 12.31
C GLY A 97 5.99 -5.04 13.39
N LEU A 98 6.31 -3.74 13.38
CA LEU A 98 7.00 -3.09 14.50
C LEU A 98 6.13 -3.14 15.76
N ASN A 99 6.78 -3.27 16.91
CA ASN A 99 6.06 -3.29 18.18
C ASN A 99 5.75 -1.84 18.60
N THR A 100 4.47 -1.49 18.61
CA THR A 100 3.99 -0.15 18.97
C THR A 100 3.31 -0.09 20.35
N GLU A 101 3.57 -1.01 21.28
CA GLU A 101 2.97 -0.92 22.63
C GLU A 101 3.50 0.26 23.44
N ASN A 102 4.82 0.51 23.37
CA ASN A 102 5.46 1.66 23.99
C ASN A 102 6.67 2.14 23.17
N LYS A 103 7.24 3.28 23.56
CA LYS A 103 8.27 3.99 22.79
C LYS A 103 9.58 3.20 22.76
N ASP A 104 9.95 2.59 23.88
CA ASP A 104 11.19 1.83 23.99
C ASP A 104 11.11 0.54 23.16
N GLN A 105 9.98 -0.16 23.20
CA GLN A 105 9.73 -1.32 22.35
C GLN A 105 9.66 -0.97 20.86
N LEU A 106 9.11 0.20 20.49
CA LEU A 106 9.14 0.68 19.11
C LEU A 106 10.58 0.96 18.67
N LYS A 107 11.36 1.65 19.49
CA LYS A 107 12.77 1.92 19.19
C LYS A 107 13.58 0.63 19.05
N GLU A 108 13.38 -0.33 19.94
CA GLU A 108 14.07 -1.63 19.91
C GLU A 108 13.68 -2.44 18.68
N SER A 109 12.38 -2.59 18.40
CA SER A 109 11.89 -3.32 17.23
C SER A 109 12.30 -2.67 15.91
N PHE A 110 12.34 -1.33 15.85
CA PHE A 110 12.84 -0.59 14.70
C PHE A 110 14.33 -0.87 14.46
N LEU A 111 15.16 -0.74 15.50
CA LEU A 111 16.59 -1.05 15.42
C LEU A 111 16.82 -2.49 14.98
N LEU A 112 16.06 -3.44 15.55
CA LEU A 112 16.15 -4.85 15.19
C LEU A 112 15.77 -5.10 13.72
N SER A 113 14.71 -4.45 13.22
CA SER A 113 14.33 -4.53 11.80
C SER A 113 15.44 -4.04 10.87
N VAL A 114 16.08 -2.91 11.20
CA VAL A 114 17.22 -2.38 10.46
C VAL A 114 18.41 -3.35 10.49
N LYS A 115 18.80 -3.85 11.68
CA LYS A 115 19.89 -4.83 11.82
C LYS A 115 19.63 -6.09 11.00
N ASN A 116 18.42 -6.65 11.09
CA ASN A 116 18.04 -7.84 10.34
C ASN A 116 18.14 -7.62 8.83
N SER A 117 17.67 -6.47 8.35
CA SER A 117 17.75 -6.10 6.95
C SER A 117 19.20 -5.93 6.47
N ILE A 118 20.06 -5.32 7.28
CA ILE A 118 21.49 -5.18 6.99
C ILE A 118 22.18 -6.54 7.02
N ASN A 119 21.89 -7.40 7.98
CA ASN A 119 22.46 -8.74 8.04
C ASN A 119 22.06 -9.58 6.82
N ALA A 120 20.80 -9.48 6.37
CA ALA A 120 20.36 -10.08 5.11
C ALA A 120 21.10 -9.52 3.89
N PHE A 121 21.36 -8.20 3.87
CA PHE A 121 22.17 -7.54 2.84
C PHE A 121 23.62 -8.06 2.84
N LEU A 122 24.27 -8.17 4.00
CA LEU A 122 25.63 -8.69 4.11
C LEU A 122 25.73 -10.13 3.60
N ASN A 123 24.76 -10.99 3.95
CA ASN A 123 24.68 -12.36 3.42
C ASN A 123 24.55 -12.38 1.89
N ARG A 124 23.70 -11.51 1.33
CA ARG A 124 23.45 -11.45 -0.12
C ARG A 124 24.69 -11.04 -0.90
N TYR A 125 25.60 -10.27 -0.29
CA TYR A 125 26.76 -9.69 -0.96
C TYR A 125 28.11 -10.10 -0.35
N GLU A 126 28.17 -11.24 0.34
CA GLU A 126 29.38 -11.77 0.98
C GLU A 126 30.57 -11.94 0.00
N GLY A 127 30.29 -12.24 -1.28
CA GLY A 127 31.34 -12.33 -2.32
C GLY A 127 31.87 -10.98 -2.84
N ILE A 128 31.29 -9.86 -2.39
CA ILE A 128 31.60 -8.49 -2.87
C ILE A 128 32.10 -7.62 -1.72
N LEU A 129 31.55 -7.80 -0.53
CA LEU A 129 31.95 -7.09 0.67
C LEU A 129 32.99 -7.89 1.43
N GLU A 130 34.07 -7.24 1.84
CA GLU A 130 35.09 -7.86 2.68
C GLU A 130 34.68 -7.83 4.16
N ASN A 131 35.10 -8.86 4.92
CA ASN A 131 34.91 -8.95 6.38
C ASN A 131 33.45 -8.84 6.85
N THR A 132 32.49 -9.36 6.08
CA THR A 132 31.06 -9.35 6.40
C THR A 132 30.75 -9.91 7.79
N GLU A 133 31.45 -10.96 8.23
CA GLU A 133 31.28 -11.55 9.56
C GLU A 133 31.70 -10.61 10.70
N GLU A 134 32.78 -9.85 10.52
CA GLU A 134 33.21 -8.85 11.50
C GLU A 134 32.25 -7.66 11.53
N ILE A 135 31.80 -7.22 10.35
CA ILE A 135 30.80 -6.16 10.21
C ILE A 135 29.50 -6.56 10.93
N ARG A 136 29.02 -7.80 10.70
CA ARG A 136 27.84 -8.36 11.36
C ARG A 136 27.98 -8.31 12.88
N LYS A 137 29.07 -8.86 13.42
CA LYS A 137 29.33 -8.85 14.88
C LYS A 137 29.30 -7.44 15.45
N LYS A 138 29.91 -6.47 14.76
CA LYS A 138 29.91 -5.07 15.17
C LYS A 138 28.48 -4.49 15.17
N ILE A 139 27.70 -4.74 14.11
CA ILE A 139 26.32 -4.27 13.99
C ILE A 139 25.44 -4.86 15.09
N ASP A 140 25.53 -6.17 15.33
CA ASP A 140 24.71 -6.86 16.32
C ASP A 140 24.95 -6.31 17.74
N GLN A 141 26.20 -5.97 18.07
CA GLN A 141 26.58 -5.38 19.36
C GLN A 141 26.25 -3.89 19.50
N THR A 142 26.00 -3.17 18.41
CA THR A 142 25.78 -1.72 18.42
C THR A 142 24.33 -1.38 18.75
N THR A 143 24.08 -0.53 19.73
CA THR A 143 22.72 -0.08 20.10
C THR A 143 22.32 1.25 19.45
N ASP A 144 23.31 2.02 18.99
CA ASP A 144 23.08 3.27 18.28
C ASP A 144 22.75 3.03 16.81
N MET A 145 21.61 3.56 16.36
CA MET A 145 21.10 3.32 15.01
C MET A 145 21.97 3.97 13.93
N ASN A 146 22.49 5.17 14.21
CA ASN A 146 23.33 5.91 13.28
C ASN A 146 24.65 5.15 13.05
N ALA A 147 25.27 4.66 14.13
CA ALA A 147 26.47 3.84 14.05
C ALA A 147 26.26 2.52 13.29
N VAL A 148 25.08 1.89 13.39
CA VAL A 148 24.71 0.70 12.61
C VAL A 148 24.70 1.02 11.11
N VAL A 149 23.94 2.05 10.70
CA VAL A 149 23.82 2.42 9.28
C VAL A 149 25.16 2.92 8.72
N MET A 150 25.91 3.74 9.47
CA MET A 150 27.22 4.23 9.05
C MET A 150 28.25 3.09 8.91
N THR A 151 28.18 2.06 9.75
CA THR A 151 29.06 0.89 9.60
C THR A 151 28.83 0.19 8.26
N LEU A 152 27.58 0.06 7.83
CA LEU A 152 27.24 -0.49 6.52
C LEU A 152 27.71 0.43 5.38
N ILE A 153 27.44 1.74 5.47
CA ILE A 153 27.85 2.73 4.46
C ILE A 153 29.35 2.65 4.22
N ASN A 154 30.15 2.66 5.29
CA ASN A 154 31.61 2.58 5.21
C ASN A 154 32.10 1.29 4.55
N ALA A 155 31.43 0.15 4.80
CA ALA A 155 31.80 -1.12 4.17
C ALA A 155 31.56 -1.10 2.66
N ILE A 156 30.45 -0.50 2.23
CA ILE A 156 30.07 -0.42 0.82
C ILE A 156 30.92 0.60 0.06
N GLU A 157 31.28 1.70 0.74
CA GLU A 157 32.18 2.72 0.19
C GLU A 157 33.56 2.12 -0.12
N LYS A 158 34.10 1.33 0.81
CA LYS A 158 35.37 0.59 0.60
C LYS A 158 35.30 -0.38 -0.58
N ALA A 159 34.15 -1.00 -0.81
CA ALA A 159 33.93 -1.89 -1.96
C ALA A 159 33.74 -1.14 -3.29
N GLY A 160 33.65 0.20 -3.26
CA GLY A 160 33.43 1.02 -4.45
C GLY A 160 32.09 0.76 -5.14
N LYS A 161 31.07 0.35 -4.37
CA LYS A 161 29.72 0.02 -4.87
C LYS A 161 28.69 1.09 -4.51
N LYS A 162 27.53 1.00 -5.14
CA LYS A 162 26.37 1.88 -4.90
C LYS A 162 25.15 1.07 -4.49
N ILE A 163 24.31 1.69 -3.67
CA ILE A 163 23.08 1.10 -3.14
C ILE A 163 21.87 1.72 -3.82
N TYR A 164 20.90 0.87 -4.16
CA TYR A 164 19.50 1.27 -4.29
C TYR A 164 18.79 0.89 -3.00
N LEU A 165 18.34 1.89 -2.24
CA LEU A 165 17.60 1.69 -1.00
C LEU A 165 16.10 1.68 -1.26
N ILE A 166 15.43 0.62 -0.81
CA ILE A 166 13.98 0.46 -0.86
C ILE A 166 13.45 0.44 0.56
N ILE A 167 12.45 1.26 0.85
CA ILE A 167 11.75 1.29 2.14
C ILE A 167 10.27 0.98 1.89
N ASP A 168 9.83 -0.19 2.34
CA ASP A 168 8.42 -0.61 2.31
C ASP A 168 7.76 -0.38 3.67
N GLU A 169 6.45 -0.13 3.64
CA GLU A 169 5.62 0.06 4.82
C GLU A 169 6.15 1.10 5.82
N TYR A 170 6.72 2.19 5.29
CA TYR A 170 7.39 3.22 6.10
C TYR A 170 6.47 3.86 7.16
N ASP A 171 5.16 3.88 6.90
CA ASP A 171 4.13 4.48 7.74
C ASP A 171 3.36 3.44 8.57
N HIS A 172 3.73 2.16 8.55
CA HIS A 172 2.96 1.11 9.24
C HIS A 172 2.82 1.38 10.73
N PHE A 173 3.94 1.65 11.42
CA PHE A 173 3.91 1.96 12.85
C PHE A 173 3.10 3.24 13.14
N ALA A 174 3.19 4.27 12.28
CA ALA A 174 2.41 5.49 12.44
C ALA A 174 0.90 5.19 12.32
N ASN A 175 0.52 4.38 11.35
CA ASN A 175 -0.85 3.92 11.18
C ASN A 175 -1.35 3.08 12.35
N ASP A 176 -0.50 2.22 12.93
CA ASP A 176 -0.86 1.39 14.08
C ASP A 176 -1.03 2.24 15.35
N ILE A 177 -0.19 3.25 15.55
CA ILE A 177 -0.33 4.22 16.65
C ILE A 177 -1.65 5.00 16.52
N ILE A 178 -2.01 5.46 15.32
CA ILE A 178 -3.34 6.04 15.06
C ILE A 178 -4.43 5.05 15.43
N ALA A 179 -4.24 3.80 15.02
CA ALA A 179 -5.16 2.72 15.33
C ALA A 179 -5.15 2.29 16.80
N MET A 180 -4.35 2.88 17.70
CA MET A 180 -4.40 2.63 19.15
C MET A 180 -5.17 3.72 19.91
N GLY A 181 -5.25 4.96 19.38
CA GLY A 181 -6.06 6.04 19.94
C GLY A 181 -5.55 6.64 21.25
N ASP A 182 -4.31 6.35 21.65
CA ASP A 182 -3.70 6.88 22.87
C ASP A 182 -2.95 8.19 22.56
N ASN A 183 -3.63 9.32 22.81
CA ASN A 183 -3.11 10.66 22.54
C ASN A 183 -1.87 11.05 23.39
N GLU A 184 -1.59 10.38 24.52
CA GLU A 184 -0.44 10.71 25.39
C GLU A 184 0.80 9.95 24.95
N PHE A 185 0.66 8.64 24.73
CA PHE A 185 1.68 7.80 24.10
C PHE A 185 2.10 8.33 22.71
N TYR A 186 1.11 8.81 21.96
CA TYR A 186 1.26 9.53 20.70
C TYR A 186 2.18 10.75 20.80
N ARG A 187 1.97 11.63 21.79
CA ARG A 187 2.80 12.83 21.97
C ARG A 187 4.21 12.46 22.40
N GLU A 188 4.36 11.39 23.16
CA GLU A 188 5.66 10.87 23.58
C GLU A 188 6.45 10.28 22.42
N ILE A 189 5.80 9.53 21.52
CA ILE A 189 6.45 9.05 20.29
C ILE A 189 6.82 10.21 19.39
N VAL A 190 5.92 11.12 19.01
CA VAL A 190 6.26 12.23 18.08
C VAL A 190 7.34 13.15 18.66
N ARG A 191 7.28 13.47 19.96
CA ARG A 191 8.29 14.31 20.61
C ARG A 191 9.61 13.60 20.84
N ALA A 192 9.62 12.27 20.87
CA ALA A 192 10.81 11.48 21.18
C ALA A 192 11.22 10.47 20.11
N SER A 193 10.60 10.52 18.93
CA SER A 193 10.97 9.81 17.69
C SER A 193 12.18 10.47 17.02
N GLY A 194 13.07 11.05 17.83
CA GLY A 194 14.41 11.44 17.42
C GLY A 194 15.07 10.28 16.69
N PHE A 195 14.91 9.03 17.16
CA PHE A 195 15.51 7.87 16.51
C PHE A 195 15.07 7.64 15.05
N VAL A 196 13.80 7.90 14.69
CA VAL A 196 13.34 7.75 13.29
C VAL A 196 13.90 8.90 12.46
N ARG A 197 13.91 10.11 13.00
CA ARG A 197 14.53 11.27 12.35
C ARG A 197 16.04 11.08 12.15
N ASP A 198 16.76 10.66 13.18
CA ASP A 198 18.19 10.38 13.20
C ASP A 198 18.55 9.31 12.16
N PHE A 199 17.71 8.28 12.04
CA PHE A 199 17.82 7.26 11.00
C PHE A 199 17.78 7.86 9.60
N TYR A 200 16.75 8.66 9.31
CA TYR A 200 16.58 9.31 8.02
C TYR A 200 17.68 10.36 7.75
N GLU A 201 18.13 11.11 8.76
CA GLU A 201 19.30 12.00 8.65
C GLU A 201 20.57 11.21 8.30
N THR A 202 20.76 10.04 8.88
CA THR A 202 21.89 9.16 8.55
C THR A 202 21.80 8.62 7.12
N LEU A 203 20.60 8.29 6.64
CA LEU A 203 20.39 7.92 5.24
C LEU A 203 20.72 9.09 4.30
N LYS A 204 20.38 10.33 4.67
CA LYS A 204 20.75 11.53 3.91
C LYS A 204 22.26 11.65 3.76
N ILE A 205 23.02 11.45 4.85
CA ILE A 205 24.49 11.43 4.81
C ILE A 205 24.98 10.33 3.85
N GLY A 206 24.37 9.14 3.90
CA GLY A 206 24.68 8.04 2.99
C GLY A 206 24.43 8.37 1.51
N THR A 207 23.54 9.32 1.19
CA THR A 207 23.29 9.76 -0.20
C THR A 207 24.42 10.59 -0.80
N GLU A 208 25.30 11.14 0.05
CA GLU A 208 26.48 11.87 -0.42
C GLU A 208 27.60 10.92 -0.90
N SER A 209 27.56 9.64 -0.49
CA SER A 209 28.60 8.66 -0.79
C SER A 209 28.07 7.43 -1.55
N VAL A 210 27.32 6.54 -0.90
CA VAL A 210 27.02 5.19 -1.44
C VAL A 210 25.57 4.99 -1.88
N ILE A 211 24.62 5.71 -1.29
CA ILE A 211 23.19 5.57 -1.60
C ILE A 211 22.87 6.43 -2.82
N ASP A 212 22.77 5.82 -4.00
CA ASP A 212 22.54 6.58 -5.23
C ASP A 212 21.05 6.81 -5.50
N ARG A 213 20.19 5.86 -5.12
CA ARG A 213 18.73 5.93 -5.35
C ARG A 213 17.96 5.44 -4.13
N ILE A 214 16.79 6.04 -3.91
CA ILE A 214 15.88 5.70 -2.82
C ILE A 214 14.46 5.60 -3.36
N PHE A 215 13.74 4.54 -3.00
CA PHE A 215 12.31 4.41 -3.26
C PHE A 215 11.58 4.06 -1.97
N ILE A 216 10.76 4.99 -1.49
CA ILE A 216 9.97 4.84 -0.26
C ILE A 216 8.50 4.65 -0.65
N THR A 217 7.86 3.67 -0.03
CA THR A 217 6.43 3.41 -0.23
C THR A 217 5.73 3.02 1.06
N GLY A 218 4.40 3.12 1.02
CA GLY A 218 3.50 3.05 2.15
C GLY A 218 2.07 3.29 1.70
N ILE A 219 1.21 3.68 2.64
CA ILE A 219 -0.21 3.91 2.36
C ILE A 219 -0.54 5.40 2.39
N SER A 220 -0.11 6.06 3.45
CA SER A 220 -0.35 7.47 3.73
C SER A 220 0.96 8.25 3.72
N PRO A 221 0.94 9.57 3.48
CA PRO A 221 2.09 10.45 3.64
C PRO A 221 2.22 10.97 5.08
N ILE A 222 1.72 10.20 6.05
CA ILE A 222 1.79 10.54 7.47
C ILE A 222 3.26 10.60 7.90
N MET A 223 3.57 11.53 8.81
CA MET A 223 4.92 11.78 9.31
C MET A 223 5.90 12.28 8.24
N LEU A 224 5.47 12.57 7.01
CA LEU A 224 6.39 13.10 6.00
C LEU A 224 6.98 14.43 6.47
N ASP A 225 6.23 15.37 7.03
CA ASP A 225 6.83 16.64 7.49
C ASP A 225 7.78 16.45 8.67
N ASP A 226 7.40 15.59 9.61
CA ASP A 226 8.17 15.33 10.84
C ASP A 226 9.46 14.55 10.53
N LEU A 227 9.40 13.55 9.64
CA LEU A 227 10.54 12.73 9.18
C LEU A 227 11.41 13.47 8.15
N THR A 228 10.79 14.25 7.25
CA THR A 228 11.53 14.97 6.21
C THR A 228 12.21 16.23 6.71
N SER A 229 11.96 16.71 7.93
CA SER A 229 12.86 17.69 8.55
C SER A 229 14.32 17.19 8.57
N GLY A 230 14.53 15.88 8.75
CA GLY A 230 15.82 15.19 8.60
C GLY A 230 16.14 14.71 7.17
N PHE A 231 15.13 14.47 6.34
CA PHE A 231 15.25 13.88 5.00
C PHE A 231 14.40 14.59 3.93
N ASN A 232 14.58 15.89 3.79
CA ASN A 232 13.83 16.79 2.90
C ASN A 232 14.17 16.67 1.40
N ILE A 233 14.86 15.60 1.00
CA ILE A 233 15.36 15.41 -0.36
C ILE A 233 14.46 14.52 -1.21
N ALA A 234 13.50 13.81 -0.59
CA ALA A 234 12.58 12.93 -1.29
C ALA A 234 11.48 13.71 -2.02
N LEU A 235 11.31 13.42 -3.31
CA LEU A 235 10.23 13.95 -4.13
C LEU A 235 8.99 13.06 -3.97
N ASN A 236 7.88 13.61 -3.48
CA ASN A 236 6.60 12.92 -3.45
C ASN A 236 5.99 12.91 -4.86
N VAL A 237 5.99 11.73 -5.49
CA VAL A 237 5.52 11.52 -6.88
C VAL A 237 4.18 10.78 -6.92
N THR A 238 3.50 10.69 -5.78
CA THR A 238 2.24 9.96 -5.62
C THR A 238 1.13 10.44 -6.57
N MET A 239 0.99 11.74 -6.75
CA MET A 239 -0.04 12.35 -7.62
C MET A 239 0.52 12.76 -8.99
N ASP A 240 1.75 12.35 -9.31
CA ASP A 240 2.36 12.64 -10.61
C ASP A 240 1.57 11.97 -11.74
N LEU A 241 1.22 12.76 -12.75
CA LEU A 241 0.43 12.32 -13.90
C LEU A 241 1.06 11.12 -14.61
N SER A 242 2.40 11.13 -14.77
CA SER A 242 3.12 10.11 -15.52
C SER A 242 3.13 8.74 -14.83
N LEU A 243 2.84 8.71 -13.53
CA LEU A 243 2.84 7.52 -12.66
C LEU A 243 1.44 7.09 -12.20
N ASN A 244 0.36 7.72 -12.68
CA ASN A 244 -1.01 7.37 -12.29
C ASN A 244 -1.29 5.86 -12.44
N GLU A 245 -0.89 5.31 -13.59
CA GLU A 245 -1.07 3.92 -14.01
C GLU A 245 0.06 2.96 -13.57
N MET A 246 1.05 3.44 -12.81
CA MET A 246 2.22 2.64 -12.41
C MET A 246 1.83 1.41 -11.60
N LEU A 247 0.87 1.57 -10.70
CA LEU A 247 0.30 0.52 -9.87
C LEU A 247 -1.19 0.42 -10.13
N GLY A 248 -1.73 -0.79 -9.96
CA GLY A 248 -3.11 -1.10 -10.34
C GLY A 248 -3.25 -1.55 -11.79
N PHE A 249 -4.46 -1.93 -12.21
CA PHE A 249 -4.74 -2.35 -13.59
C PHE A 249 -5.57 -1.31 -14.33
N THR A 250 -5.25 -1.02 -15.59
CA THR A 250 -6.14 -0.27 -16.49
C THR A 250 -7.25 -1.19 -17.03
N GLU A 251 -8.31 -0.61 -17.60
CA GLU A 251 -9.39 -1.38 -18.23
C GLU A 251 -8.84 -2.33 -19.31
N GLU A 252 -7.91 -1.86 -20.14
CA GLU A 252 -7.30 -2.68 -21.19
C GLU A 252 -6.41 -3.81 -20.64
N GLU A 253 -5.83 -3.61 -19.45
CA GLU A 253 -5.06 -4.67 -18.77
C GLU A 253 -6.00 -5.71 -18.15
N VAL A 254 -7.14 -5.29 -17.58
CA VAL A 254 -8.16 -6.21 -17.06
C VAL A 254 -8.74 -7.08 -18.18
N GLU A 255 -9.03 -6.48 -19.34
CA GLU A 255 -9.49 -7.21 -20.52
C GLU A 255 -8.48 -8.28 -20.98
N LYS A 256 -7.20 -7.91 -21.08
CA LYS A 256 -6.12 -8.87 -21.41
C LYS A 256 -5.98 -9.97 -20.37
N VAL A 257 -6.12 -9.65 -19.09
CA VAL A 257 -6.06 -10.63 -18.02
C VAL A 257 -7.21 -11.64 -18.14
N LEU A 258 -8.44 -11.20 -18.43
CA LEU A 258 -9.59 -12.06 -18.66
C LEU A 258 -9.34 -13.04 -19.83
N GLU A 259 -8.70 -12.56 -20.89
CA GLU A 259 -8.25 -13.40 -22.01
C GLU A 259 -7.20 -14.43 -21.59
N GLU A 260 -6.14 -14.02 -20.88
CA GLU A 260 -5.03 -14.92 -20.51
C GLU A 260 -5.43 -16.06 -19.54
N VAL A 261 -6.47 -15.84 -18.74
CA VAL A 261 -7.04 -16.88 -17.86
C VAL A 261 -8.08 -17.75 -18.57
N GLY A 262 -8.38 -17.47 -19.84
CA GLY A 262 -9.25 -18.29 -20.69
C GLY A 262 -10.75 -18.12 -20.43
N ILE A 263 -11.20 -16.92 -20.06
CA ILE A 263 -12.64 -16.60 -20.07
C ILE A 263 -13.11 -16.47 -21.53
N GLU A 264 -14.24 -17.11 -21.85
CA GLU A 264 -14.82 -17.06 -23.19
C GLU A 264 -15.24 -15.64 -23.56
N GLU A 265 -15.09 -15.29 -24.85
CA GLU A 265 -15.37 -13.94 -25.34
C GLU A 265 -16.76 -13.40 -24.95
N LYS A 266 -17.79 -14.24 -24.98
CA LYS A 266 -19.16 -13.90 -24.59
C LYS A 266 -19.30 -13.56 -23.10
N GLU A 267 -18.46 -14.14 -22.25
CA GLU A 267 -18.48 -13.90 -20.81
C GLU A 267 -17.55 -12.73 -20.41
N ARG A 268 -16.54 -12.43 -21.23
CA ARG A 268 -15.58 -11.34 -20.97
C ARG A 268 -16.27 -9.98 -20.84
N GLU A 269 -17.18 -9.64 -21.76
CA GLU A 269 -17.88 -8.35 -21.74
C GLU A 269 -18.68 -8.19 -20.44
N LYS A 270 -19.45 -9.21 -20.05
CA LYS A 270 -20.20 -9.21 -18.80
C LYS A 270 -19.29 -9.12 -17.57
N SER A 271 -18.20 -9.89 -17.54
CA SER A 271 -17.24 -9.82 -16.44
C SER A 271 -16.56 -8.46 -16.35
N LEU A 272 -16.26 -7.82 -17.48
CA LEU A 272 -15.68 -6.49 -17.51
C LEU A 272 -16.65 -5.44 -16.97
N GLU A 273 -17.93 -5.48 -17.36
CA GLU A 273 -18.97 -4.60 -16.81
C GLU A 273 -19.14 -4.77 -15.29
N GLU A 274 -19.16 -6.02 -14.81
CA GLU A 274 -19.23 -6.32 -13.38
C GLU A 274 -17.99 -5.80 -12.63
N LEU A 275 -16.78 -6.11 -13.12
CA LEU A 275 -15.52 -5.62 -12.55
C LEU A 275 -15.46 -4.09 -12.53
N LYS A 276 -15.95 -3.43 -13.58
CA LYS A 276 -15.98 -1.96 -13.67
C LYS A 276 -16.86 -1.35 -12.60
N LYS A 277 -18.06 -1.90 -12.40
CA LYS A 277 -18.96 -1.45 -11.33
C LYS A 277 -18.38 -1.71 -9.93
N LEU A 278 -17.74 -2.86 -9.75
CA LEU A 278 -17.30 -3.33 -8.43
C LEU A 278 -15.96 -2.74 -8.00
N TYR A 279 -14.98 -2.62 -8.91
CA TYR A 279 -13.56 -2.44 -8.55
C TYR A 279 -12.78 -1.39 -9.36
N ASP A 280 -13.32 -0.86 -10.47
CA ASP A 280 -12.75 0.30 -11.18
C ASP A 280 -12.90 1.57 -10.34
N GLY A 281 -12.32 2.66 -10.79
CA GLY A 281 -12.76 3.99 -10.37
C GLY A 281 -11.64 4.87 -9.84
N TYR A 282 -10.45 4.31 -9.60
CA TYR A 282 -9.38 5.04 -8.94
C TYR A 282 -8.61 5.95 -9.90
N LEU A 283 -8.52 7.21 -9.52
CA LEU A 283 -7.72 8.26 -10.14
C LEU A 283 -6.87 8.94 -9.05
N PHE A 284 -5.56 9.03 -9.28
CA PHE A 284 -4.62 9.60 -8.31
C PHE A 284 -4.02 10.94 -8.76
N SER A 285 -4.24 11.32 -10.01
CA SER A 285 -3.87 12.62 -10.57
C SER A 285 -5.07 13.25 -11.26
N ALA A 286 -5.34 14.53 -11.01
CA ALA A 286 -6.53 15.20 -11.52
C ALA A 286 -6.55 15.34 -13.07
N GLU A 287 -5.36 15.31 -13.68
CA GLU A 287 -5.19 15.40 -15.13
C GLU A 287 -5.13 14.02 -15.81
N ALA A 288 -5.15 12.93 -15.03
CA ALA A 288 -5.10 11.60 -15.60
C ALA A 288 -6.42 11.24 -16.29
N GLN A 289 -6.31 10.55 -17.42
CA GLN A 289 -7.47 10.13 -18.20
C GLN A 289 -7.91 8.70 -17.87
N LYS A 290 -6.97 7.85 -17.44
CA LYS A 290 -7.24 6.44 -17.15
C LYS A 290 -7.51 6.21 -15.68
N ARG A 291 -8.62 5.55 -15.42
CA ARG A 291 -8.93 4.98 -14.10
C ARG A 291 -8.30 3.62 -13.96
N ILE A 292 -8.09 3.27 -12.70
CA ILE A 292 -7.33 2.11 -12.30
C ILE A 292 -8.20 1.24 -11.42
N TYR A 293 -8.12 -0.06 -11.65
CA TYR A 293 -8.73 -1.12 -10.84
C TYR A 293 -7.77 -1.53 -9.73
N ASN A 294 -8.32 -1.89 -8.57
CA ASN A 294 -7.55 -2.56 -7.52
C ASN A 294 -7.18 -4.00 -7.96
N PRO A 295 -5.88 -4.33 -8.15
CA PRO A 295 -5.44 -5.64 -8.65
C PRO A 295 -5.93 -6.81 -7.82
N ASP A 296 -5.86 -6.69 -6.49
CA ASP A 296 -6.21 -7.79 -5.59
C ASP A 296 -7.69 -8.15 -5.70
N MET A 297 -8.56 -7.15 -5.82
CA MET A 297 -9.99 -7.36 -6.03
C MET A 297 -10.29 -7.98 -7.40
N VAL A 298 -9.58 -7.56 -8.44
CA VAL A 298 -9.68 -8.18 -9.78
C VAL A 298 -9.22 -9.64 -9.71
N LEU A 299 -8.07 -9.92 -9.09
CA LEU A 299 -7.54 -11.28 -8.93
C LEU A 299 -8.47 -12.17 -8.09
N TYR A 300 -9.09 -11.62 -7.04
CA TYR A 300 -10.10 -12.30 -6.23
C TYR A 300 -11.31 -12.73 -7.07
N TYR A 301 -11.85 -11.82 -7.87
CA TYR A 301 -12.97 -12.10 -8.78
C TYR A 301 -12.60 -13.16 -9.82
N LEU A 302 -11.40 -13.04 -10.41
CA LEU A 302 -10.90 -13.99 -11.40
C LEU A 302 -10.69 -15.38 -10.81
N ASP A 303 -10.16 -15.49 -9.59
CA ASP A 303 -9.98 -16.78 -8.92
C ASP A 303 -11.32 -17.50 -8.75
N SER A 304 -12.37 -16.75 -8.37
CA SER A 304 -13.72 -17.27 -8.23
C SER A 304 -14.28 -17.79 -9.56
N ILE A 305 -14.17 -17.00 -10.64
CA ILE A 305 -14.69 -17.40 -11.95
C ILE A 305 -13.91 -18.58 -12.53
N VAL A 306 -12.58 -18.59 -12.41
CA VAL A 306 -11.76 -19.69 -12.95
C VAL A 306 -12.08 -21.00 -12.23
N ARG A 307 -12.24 -20.99 -10.90
CA ARG A 307 -12.52 -22.19 -10.10
C ARG A 307 -13.97 -22.64 -10.15
N TYR A 308 -14.91 -21.71 -10.04
CA TYR A 308 -16.33 -22.01 -9.79
C TYR A 308 -17.25 -21.62 -10.94
N LYS A 309 -16.72 -20.98 -12.01
CA LYS A 309 -17.49 -20.48 -13.16
C LYS A 309 -18.59 -19.50 -12.75
N LYS A 310 -18.40 -18.83 -11.61
CA LYS A 310 -19.34 -17.86 -11.04
C LYS A 310 -18.56 -16.75 -10.33
N PRO A 311 -19.10 -15.51 -10.31
CA PRO A 311 -18.57 -14.44 -9.47
C PRO A 311 -18.56 -14.83 -7.98
N PRO A 312 -17.68 -14.21 -7.17
CA PRO A 312 -17.66 -14.46 -5.74
C PRO A 312 -18.97 -14.00 -5.09
N ARG A 313 -19.47 -14.80 -4.13
CA ARG A 313 -20.68 -14.45 -3.37
C ARG A 313 -20.48 -13.23 -2.48
N ASN A 314 -19.32 -13.17 -1.82
CA ASN A 314 -18.89 -12.01 -1.06
C ASN A 314 -18.11 -11.11 -2.01
N LEU A 315 -18.57 -9.87 -2.21
CA LEU A 315 -17.92 -8.94 -3.15
C LEU A 315 -16.61 -8.35 -2.61
N ILE A 316 -16.37 -8.52 -1.31
CA ILE A 316 -15.21 -8.00 -0.58
C ILE A 316 -14.43 -9.20 -0.08
N ASP A 317 -13.15 -9.27 -0.44
CA ASP A 317 -12.23 -10.20 0.18
C ASP A 317 -12.08 -9.87 1.67
N ASP A 318 -12.18 -10.89 2.52
CA ASP A 318 -12.10 -10.73 3.97
C ASP A 318 -10.75 -10.13 4.39
N ASN A 319 -9.68 -10.35 3.61
CA ASN A 319 -8.40 -9.73 3.92
C ASN A 319 -8.40 -8.21 3.66
N VAL A 320 -9.33 -7.65 2.87
CA VAL A 320 -9.51 -6.19 2.70
C VAL A 320 -10.35 -5.63 3.85
N LYS A 321 -11.29 -6.41 4.40
CA LYS A 321 -12.20 -5.96 5.48
C LYS A 321 -11.47 -5.53 6.75
N THR A 322 -10.37 -6.20 7.11
CA THR A 322 -9.59 -5.88 8.32
C THR A 322 -9.04 -4.46 8.33
N ASP A 323 -8.74 -3.89 7.15
CA ASP A 323 -8.20 -2.54 7.02
C ASP A 323 -9.25 -1.45 7.34
N TYR A 324 -10.53 -1.74 7.12
CA TYR A 324 -11.64 -0.81 7.40
C TYR A 324 -12.05 -0.78 8.87
N GLY A 325 -11.60 -1.74 9.69
CA GLY A 325 -11.73 -1.65 11.15
C GLY A 325 -11.10 -0.37 11.72
N ARG A 326 -10.14 0.22 10.99
CA ARG A 326 -9.44 1.47 11.32
C ARG A 326 -10.32 2.73 11.16
N LEU A 327 -11.37 2.68 10.35
CA LEU A 327 -12.36 3.77 10.23
C LEU A 327 -13.01 4.10 11.57
N ASN A 328 -13.27 3.08 12.40
CA ASN A 328 -13.84 3.24 13.75
C ASN A 328 -13.07 4.25 14.59
N ARG A 329 -11.75 4.28 14.43
CA ARG A 329 -10.86 5.11 15.24
C ARG A 329 -10.65 6.50 14.64
N LEU A 330 -10.57 6.60 13.32
CA LEU A 330 -10.49 7.88 12.63
C LEU A 330 -11.74 8.74 12.81
N THR A 331 -12.91 8.12 13.06
CA THR A 331 -14.16 8.84 13.39
C THR A 331 -14.55 8.76 14.87
N MET A 332 -13.56 8.69 15.76
CA MET A 332 -13.82 8.76 17.21
C MET A 332 -14.36 10.11 17.64
N ASN A 333 -13.89 11.21 17.02
CA ASN A 333 -14.47 12.52 17.24
C ASN A 333 -15.80 12.67 16.47
N GLU A 334 -16.71 13.49 16.99
CA GLU A 334 -18.02 13.70 16.37
C GLU A 334 -17.90 14.41 15.01
N GLU A 335 -16.91 15.28 14.85
CA GLU A 335 -16.66 16.04 13.63
C GLU A 335 -16.32 15.14 12.44
N ASN A 336 -15.34 14.23 12.57
CA ASN A 336 -14.99 13.30 11.49
C ASN A 336 -16.12 12.30 11.22
N ARG A 337 -16.91 11.93 12.23
CA ARG A 337 -18.09 11.08 12.03
C ARG A 337 -19.14 11.79 11.20
N ALA A 338 -19.51 13.02 11.58
CA ALA A 338 -20.47 13.83 10.84
C ALA A 338 -19.98 14.11 9.41
N LEU A 339 -18.68 14.36 9.25
CA LEU A 339 -18.05 14.54 7.95
C LEU A 339 -18.14 13.27 7.08
N LEU A 340 -17.80 12.11 7.64
CA LEU A 340 -17.89 10.84 6.91
C LEU A 340 -19.34 10.54 6.49
N GLU A 341 -20.31 10.78 7.38
CA GLU A 341 -21.73 10.65 7.02
C GLU A 341 -22.14 11.58 5.89
N ARG A 342 -21.68 12.84 5.90
CA ARG A 342 -21.93 13.80 4.80
C ARG A 342 -21.34 13.29 3.49
N ILE A 343 -20.09 12.84 3.50
CA ILE A 343 -19.41 12.27 2.32
C ILE A 343 -20.20 11.08 1.75
N ILE A 344 -20.72 10.21 2.62
CA ILE A 344 -21.46 9.02 2.19
C ILE A 344 -22.84 9.39 1.61
N LYS A 345 -23.53 10.38 2.21
CA LYS A 345 -24.84 10.88 1.75
C LYS A 345 -24.73 11.64 0.42
N GLU A 346 -23.68 12.46 0.27
CA GLU A 346 -23.45 13.30 -0.92
C GLU A 346 -22.64 12.58 -2.01
N GLU A 347 -22.20 11.35 -1.76
CA GLU A 347 -21.33 10.53 -2.62
C GLU A 347 -19.99 11.19 -3.00
N GLY A 348 -19.54 12.15 -2.20
CA GLY A 348 -18.28 12.86 -2.41
C GLY A 348 -18.13 14.11 -1.57
N ILE A 349 -17.05 14.84 -1.82
CA ILE A 349 -16.71 16.09 -1.14
C ILE A 349 -15.73 16.91 -1.98
N VAL A 350 -15.83 18.24 -1.89
CA VAL A 350 -14.82 19.14 -2.46
C VAL A 350 -13.77 19.44 -1.38
N ALA A 351 -12.53 19.00 -1.60
CA ALA A 351 -11.44 19.16 -0.65
C ALA A 351 -10.08 19.34 -1.35
N GLU A 352 -9.11 19.86 -0.61
CA GLU A 352 -7.71 19.82 -1.02
C GLU A 352 -7.09 18.50 -0.53
N VAL A 353 -6.33 17.83 -1.40
CA VAL A 353 -5.56 16.63 -1.00
C VAL A 353 -4.18 17.09 -0.59
N VAL A 354 -3.95 17.10 0.71
CA VAL A 354 -2.66 17.50 1.27
C VAL A 354 -1.63 16.39 1.02
N THR A 355 -0.44 16.77 0.57
CA THR A 355 0.61 15.84 0.10
C THR A 355 1.70 15.53 1.12
N LYS A 356 1.70 16.25 2.24
CA LYS A 356 2.56 16.03 3.40
C LYS A 356 1.82 16.39 4.67
N PHE A 357 1.91 15.53 5.67
CA PHE A 357 1.25 15.73 6.93
C PHE A 357 2.26 15.68 8.07
N SER A 358 2.18 16.64 8.97
CA SER A 358 2.62 16.42 10.34
C SER A 358 1.57 15.59 11.07
N PHE A 359 2.03 14.69 11.93
CA PHE A 359 1.10 13.80 12.65
C PHE A 359 0.19 14.57 13.59
N ASP A 360 0.68 15.69 14.14
CA ASP A 360 -0.02 16.59 15.09
C ASP A 360 -1.36 17.17 14.57
N ARG A 361 -1.59 17.14 13.25
CA ARG A 361 -2.77 17.70 12.59
C ARG A 361 -3.69 16.65 12.00
N MET A 362 -3.47 15.37 12.27
CA MET A 362 -4.21 14.28 11.63
C MET A 362 -5.72 14.27 11.94
N TYR A 363 -6.16 14.95 13.00
CA TYR A 363 -7.56 15.07 13.38
C TYR A 363 -8.25 16.30 12.77
N ASP A 364 -7.51 17.17 12.08
CA ASP A 364 -8.07 18.33 11.40
C ASP A 364 -8.89 17.85 10.17
N GLU A 365 -9.99 18.55 9.85
CA GLU A 365 -10.95 18.14 8.81
C GLU A 365 -10.29 17.86 7.45
N GLU A 366 -9.37 18.74 7.02
CA GLU A 366 -8.65 18.63 5.74
C GLU A 366 -7.75 17.39 5.68
N TYR A 367 -7.18 17.00 6.82
CA TYR A 367 -6.30 15.85 6.95
C TYR A 367 -7.12 14.55 6.93
N PHE A 368 -8.26 14.52 7.63
CA PHE A 368 -9.15 13.36 7.61
C PHE A 368 -9.62 13.01 6.20
N VAL A 369 -10.08 14.01 5.41
CA VAL A 369 -10.49 13.76 4.01
C VAL A 369 -9.33 13.21 3.18
N SER A 370 -8.14 13.78 3.36
CA SER A 370 -6.96 13.32 2.62
C SER A 370 -6.52 11.91 3.05
N LEU A 371 -6.66 11.53 4.33
CA LEU A 371 -6.43 10.16 4.81
C LEU A 371 -7.40 9.17 4.14
N LEU A 372 -8.69 9.52 4.01
CA LEU A 372 -9.65 8.69 3.28
C LEU A 372 -9.21 8.49 1.82
N PHE A 373 -8.69 9.52 1.16
CA PHE A 373 -8.13 9.40 -0.19
C PHE A 373 -6.95 8.41 -0.24
N TYR A 374 -5.94 8.56 0.64
CA TYR A 374 -4.77 7.68 0.65
C TYR A 374 -5.08 6.23 1.07
N MET A 375 -6.11 6.03 1.88
CA MET A 375 -6.64 4.70 2.23
C MET A 375 -7.43 4.05 1.08
N GLY A 376 -7.69 4.77 -0.02
CA GLY A 376 -8.48 4.28 -1.15
C GLY A 376 -9.99 4.24 -0.87
N LEU A 377 -10.44 5.01 0.12
CA LEU A 377 -11.84 5.22 0.44
C LEU A 377 -12.46 6.35 -0.37
N LEU A 378 -11.63 7.30 -0.81
CA LEU A 378 -11.97 8.34 -1.76
C LEU A 378 -11.02 8.32 -2.96
N THR A 379 -11.46 8.89 -4.07
CA THR A 379 -10.64 9.07 -5.27
C THR A 379 -11.02 10.33 -6.02
N ILE A 380 -10.13 10.81 -6.90
CA ILE A 380 -10.37 12.02 -7.67
C ILE A 380 -11.42 11.73 -8.75
N GLU A 381 -12.42 12.61 -8.85
CA GLU A 381 -13.34 12.62 -9.98
C GLU A 381 -12.96 13.68 -11.01
N ARG A 382 -12.71 14.90 -10.52
CA ARG A 382 -12.42 16.07 -11.34
C ARG A 382 -11.78 17.16 -10.50
N GLN A 383 -11.09 18.06 -11.19
CA GLN A 383 -10.69 19.32 -10.60
C GLN A 383 -11.90 20.25 -10.45
N GLU A 384 -12.03 20.88 -9.29
CA GLU A 384 -13.08 21.84 -8.97
C GLU A 384 -12.45 23.15 -8.49
N LYS A 385 -12.19 24.04 -9.46
CA LYS A 385 -11.44 25.30 -9.28
C LYS A 385 -10.04 25.01 -8.70
N THR A 386 -9.76 25.47 -7.48
CA THR A 386 -8.48 25.28 -6.80
C THR A 386 -8.43 24.00 -5.96
N ARG A 387 -9.53 23.24 -5.90
CA ARG A 387 -9.66 22.01 -5.09
C ARG A 387 -10.02 20.83 -5.99
N LEU A 388 -10.20 19.67 -5.37
CA LEU A 388 -10.61 18.44 -6.05
C LEU A 388 -12.00 18.03 -5.57
N PHE A 389 -12.83 17.57 -6.50
CA PHE A 389 -14.00 16.79 -6.11
C PHE A 389 -13.55 15.34 -5.94
N LEU A 390 -13.63 14.86 -4.71
CA LEU A 390 -13.33 13.49 -4.34
C LEU A 390 -14.65 12.71 -4.22
N LYS A 391 -14.71 11.53 -4.83
CA LYS A 391 -15.88 10.66 -4.76
C LYS A 391 -15.53 9.32 -4.12
N ILE A 392 -16.57 8.57 -3.76
CA ILE A 392 -16.42 7.15 -3.42
C ILE A 392 -16.07 6.37 -4.71
N PRO A 393 -14.97 5.59 -4.75
CA PRO A 393 -14.44 5.02 -5.99
C PRO A 393 -15.38 4.08 -6.73
N ASN A 394 -16.01 3.15 -6.01
CA ASN A 394 -16.84 2.09 -6.57
C ASN A 394 -17.86 1.54 -5.58
N TYR A 395 -18.69 0.61 -6.08
CA TYR A 395 -19.76 -0.01 -5.31
C TYR A 395 -19.24 -0.72 -4.05
N VAL A 396 -18.08 -1.38 -4.13
CA VAL A 396 -17.52 -2.14 -3.01
C VAL A 396 -17.11 -1.22 -1.87
N ILE A 397 -16.38 -0.14 -2.17
CA ILE A 397 -16.02 0.86 -1.15
C ILE A 397 -17.26 1.52 -0.57
N LYS A 398 -18.27 1.79 -1.40
CA LYS A 398 -19.56 2.32 -0.95
C LYS A 398 -20.24 1.37 0.04
N THR A 399 -20.29 0.06 -0.25
CA THR A 399 -20.85 -0.95 0.66
C THR A 399 -20.12 -0.96 2.00
N ILE A 400 -18.78 -0.94 1.98
CA ILE A 400 -17.96 -0.90 3.20
C ILE A 400 -18.29 0.31 4.08
N MET A 401 -18.40 1.49 3.46
CA MET A 401 -18.75 2.72 4.15
C MET A 401 -20.16 2.68 4.76
N TRP A 402 -21.13 2.07 4.08
CA TRP A 402 -22.49 1.91 4.60
C TRP A 402 -22.59 0.85 5.71
N GLU A 403 -21.92 -0.30 5.56
CA GLU A 403 -21.83 -1.33 6.62
C GLU A 403 -21.19 -0.76 7.89
N TYR A 404 -20.23 0.15 7.72
CA TYR A 404 -19.61 0.89 8.81
C TYR A 404 -20.61 1.79 9.55
N ILE A 405 -21.37 2.63 8.82
CA ILE A 405 -22.43 3.45 9.41
C ILE A 405 -23.47 2.56 10.11
N GLU A 406 -23.94 1.50 9.46
CA GLU A 406 -24.93 0.58 10.01
C GLU A 406 -24.46 -0.01 11.34
N THR A 407 -23.21 -0.48 11.39
CA THR A 407 -22.61 -1.04 12.61
C THR A 407 -22.55 -0.02 13.74
N ASN A 408 -22.19 1.23 13.43
CA ASN A 408 -22.13 2.30 14.42
C ASN A 408 -23.51 2.70 14.93
N LEU A 409 -24.49 2.86 14.05
CA LEU A 409 -25.87 3.14 14.44
C LEU A 409 -26.43 2.02 15.32
N LYS A 410 -26.16 0.76 15.00
CA LYS A 410 -26.56 -0.38 15.84
C LYS A 410 -25.96 -0.31 17.24
N LYS A 411 -24.68 0.06 17.36
CA LYS A 411 -24.00 0.22 18.66
C LYS A 411 -24.55 1.41 19.44
N GLU A 412 -24.69 2.56 18.81
CA GLU A 412 -25.10 3.82 19.43
C GLU A 412 -26.53 3.73 19.97
N TYR A 413 -27.45 3.22 19.15
CA TYR A 413 -28.86 3.06 19.51
C TYR A 413 -29.19 1.71 20.16
N LYS A 414 -28.18 0.86 20.44
CA LYS A 414 -28.35 -0.50 20.98
C LYS A 414 -29.38 -1.33 20.21
N ILE A 415 -29.40 -1.17 18.88
CA ILE A 415 -30.33 -1.90 18.00
C ILE A 415 -29.85 -3.34 17.91
N ASN A 416 -30.40 -4.20 18.78
CA ASN A 416 -30.26 -5.65 18.68
C ASN A 416 -31.39 -6.19 17.79
N LEU A 417 -31.24 -6.04 16.48
CA LEU A 417 -32.03 -6.83 15.53
C LEU A 417 -31.47 -8.26 15.58
N ASP A 418 -32.12 -9.15 16.32
CA ASP A 418 -31.85 -10.59 16.19
C ASP A 418 -32.35 -11.05 14.81
N LEU A 419 -31.48 -10.93 13.81
CA LEU A 419 -31.81 -11.27 12.42
C LEU A 419 -32.14 -12.77 12.26
N ASN A 420 -31.66 -13.64 13.16
CA ASN A 420 -32.03 -15.05 13.13
C ASN A 420 -33.46 -15.24 13.63
N GLU A 421 -33.86 -14.53 14.68
CA GLU A 421 -35.24 -14.52 15.15
C GLU A 421 -36.17 -13.86 14.13
N LEU A 422 -35.80 -12.73 13.54
CA LEU A 422 -36.56 -12.11 12.42
C LEU A 422 -36.70 -13.08 11.25
N ARG A 423 -35.62 -13.75 10.85
CA ARG A 423 -35.67 -14.70 9.74
C ARG A 423 -36.54 -15.89 10.05
N LYS A 424 -36.46 -16.42 11.27
CA LYS A 424 -37.32 -17.52 11.74
C LYS A 424 -38.79 -17.12 11.73
N THR A 425 -39.13 -15.91 12.21
CA THR A 425 -40.51 -15.42 12.18
C THR A 425 -41.03 -15.19 10.76
N ILE A 426 -40.16 -14.74 9.83
CA ILE A 426 -40.50 -14.65 8.39
C ILE A 426 -40.69 -16.03 7.77
N GLU A 427 -39.85 -17.01 8.07
CA GLU A 427 -39.97 -18.38 7.57
C GLU A 427 -41.25 -19.06 8.07
N GLU A 428 -41.58 -18.90 9.36
CA GLU A 428 -42.85 -19.37 9.95
C GLU A 428 -44.07 -18.69 9.32
N MET A 429 -43.99 -17.38 9.03
CA MET A 429 -45.05 -16.67 8.32
C MET A 429 -45.21 -17.16 6.87
N ALA A 430 -44.10 -17.30 6.13
CA ALA A 430 -44.11 -17.58 4.69
C ALA A 430 -44.44 -19.03 4.35
N TYR A 431 -43.93 -19.98 5.12
CA TYR A 431 -44.07 -21.42 4.83
C TYR A 431 -45.16 -22.09 5.68
N GLU A 432 -45.49 -21.53 6.84
CA GLU A 432 -46.44 -22.14 7.76
C GLU A 432 -47.69 -21.28 8.02
N GLY A 433 -47.75 -20.08 7.43
CA GLY A 433 -48.88 -19.15 7.56
C GLY A 433 -49.04 -18.57 8.97
N ARG A 434 -48.03 -18.69 9.85
CA ARG A 434 -48.08 -18.21 11.23
C ARG A 434 -47.51 -16.80 11.33
N ILE A 435 -48.39 -15.79 11.23
CA ILE A 435 -47.99 -14.37 11.25
C ILE A 435 -47.68 -13.80 12.64
N LYS A 436 -48.22 -14.42 13.71
CA LYS A 436 -48.16 -13.90 15.08
C LYS A 436 -46.71 -13.69 15.59
N PRO A 437 -45.76 -14.63 15.40
CA PRO A 437 -44.37 -14.44 15.82
C PRO A 437 -43.68 -13.25 15.13
N TYR A 438 -44.02 -12.97 13.87
CA TYR A 438 -43.46 -11.83 13.13
C TYR A 438 -43.99 -10.50 13.67
N ILE A 439 -45.29 -10.43 14.01
CA ILE A 439 -45.89 -9.23 14.64
C ILE A 439 -45.31 -9.00 16.04
N GLU A 440 -45.00 -10.05 16.79
CA GLU A 440 -44.42 -9.94 18.13
C GLU A 440 -42.94 -9.53 18.11
N TYR A 441 -42.25 -9.75 17.01
CA TYR A 441 -40.84 -9.38 16.83
C TYR A 441 -40.63 -7.90 16.42
N ILE A 442 -41.55 -7.33 15.63
CA ILE A 442 -41.53 -5.91 15.21
C ILE A 442 -42.01 -5.02 16.36
#